data_AF-A0A4Q5KHR1-F1
#
_entry.id   AF-A0A4Q5KHR1-F1
#
_cell.length_a   1.000
_cell.length_b   1.000
_cell.length_c   1.000
_cell.angle_alpha   90.00
_cell.angle_beta   90.00
_cell.angle_gamma   90.00
#
_symmetry.space_group_name_H-M   'P 1'
#
loop_
_entity.id
_entity.type
_entity.pdbx_description
1 polymer ?
#
loop_
_entity_poly.entity_id
_entity_poly.type
_entity_poly.pdbx_seq_one_letter_code
_entity_poly.pdbx_strand_id
1 'polypeptide(L)'
;MNMIHIFFSVLNFTYSNVDRKKLQKSLSHSLRLSSEQDKSSQWYEELAQSNILTRHGNTVVLNSLDQNERSELLDNLLPDPKVAKREVKLRQRAESKRKLKNAIASERKNGNNEAADLFQDWLNFPDDQAIPPSYWHRVVARPPVMWGKKQRMRMLAEYHDLHNMLCGAEPRTNQTYLQEVVFTIPRRWDIGTNIMPLQMYIDIVSSFYRHYFPDYEIKIGLGHHDERRQHVSTGAHCHLYISTLNQRTQKRDLLKQQYNEAVKFQRSFGPVHWTSALPVEEKEKGRKYKNALFEFDRMFYVFINTYYLNTLGLNAEFSPEVERRSQQRKLMNIQASLPKSQRSFNLESMVREELEKERAELDKMQVQLSTTEKQLAHAQDRLIMAEIEYGEELVQFEVLKMQHQKQLSQMEIQLVEQHLELKRVSDTINALKAQLTIVTKQVKKVIVDVIEYGFFSLLAKANKRPKLVEKYMNMLLVSMNESLPEFLQPLSISVEKLLESNMAEKAIKKELSGNEIK
;
A
#
# COMPACT_ATOMS: atom_id res chain seq x y z
N MET A 1 -25.24 21.12 1.23
CA MET A 1 -25.00 20.84 2.66
C MET A 1 -25.04 19.35 2.86
N ASN A 2 -24.02 18.77 3.47
CA ASN A 2 -23.96 17.33 3.75
C ASN A 2 -24.69 17.04 5.07
N MET A 3 -25.70 16.17 5.03
CA MET A 3 -26.50 15.81 6.20
C MET A 3 -25.80 14.69 6.96
N ILE A 4 -25.58 14.88 8.27
CA ILE A 4 -24.87 13.92 9.11
C ILE A 4 -25.66 13.62 10.39
N HIS A 5 -25.44 12.45 10.98
CA HIS A 5 -25.95 12.11 12.31
C HIS A 5 -24.80 12.13 13.30
N ILE A 6 -25.00 12.77 14.45
CA ILE A 6 -24.00 12.85 15.51
C ILE A 6 -24.38 11.95 16.69
N PHE A 7 -23.40 11.64 17.52
CA PHE A 7 -23.65 11.06 18.84
C PHE A 7 -23.38 12.12 19.90
N PHE A 8 -24.41 12.42 20.68
CA PHE A 8 -24.36 13.30 21.83
C PHE A 8 -25.04 12.56 22.99
N SER A 9 -24.36 12.49 24.12
CA SER A 9 -24.87 11.78 25.30
C SER A 9 -24.47 12.49 26.57
N VAL A 10 -25.37 12.48 27.54
CA VAL A 10 -25.19 13.08 28.86
C VAL A 10 -25.34 12.01 29.94
N LEU A 11 -24.33 11.88 30.78
CA LEU A 11 -24.26 10.94 31.89
C LEU A 11 -24.14 11.71 33.21
N ASN A 12 -24.96 11.37 34.18
CA ASN A 12 -25.03 12.07 35.46
C ASN A 12 -24.52 11.16 36.59
N PHE A 13 -23.51 11.61 37.32
CA PHE A 13 -22.93 10.88 38.45
C PHE A 13 -23.35 11.49 39.77
N THR A 14 -23.78 10.66 40.71
CA THR A 14 -24.19 11.08 42.06
C THR A 14 -23.13 10.76 43.11
N TYR A 15 -23.37 11.17 44.36
CA TYR A 15 -22.56 10.78 45.53
C TYR A 15 -22.71 9.31 45.94
N SER A 16 -23.52 8.52 45.23
CA SER A 16 -23.64 7.09 45.53
C SER A 16 -22.32 6.36 45.28
N ASN A 17 -22.01 5.35 46.09
CA ASN A 17 -20.79 4.54 45.89
C ASN A 17 -20.76 3.86 44.51
N VAL A 18 -21.93 3.54 43.95
CA VAL A 18 -22.05 2.93 42.62
C VAL A 18 -21.65 3.94 41.55
N ASP A 19 -22.21 5.15 41.58
CA ASP A 19 -21.88 6.17 40.59
C ASP A 19 -20.47 6.73 40.78
N ARG A 20 -19.95 6.82 42.01
CA ARG A 20 -18.54 7.16 42.26
C ARG A 20 -17.60 6.16 41.58
N LYS A 21 -17.88 4.85 41.68
CA LYS A 21 -17.09 3.82 40.98
C LYS A 21 -17.22 3.92 39.46
N LYS A 22 -18.39 4.26 38.93
CA LYS A 22 -18.58 4.47 37.48
C LYS A 22 -17.85 5.71 36.98
N LEU A 23 -17.93 6.82 37.73
CA LEU A 23 -17.22 8.06 37.44
C LEU A 23 -15.71 7.83 37.47
N GLN A 24 -15.21 7.12 38.49
CA GLN A 24 -13.80 6.73 38.56
C GLN A 24 -13.37 5.97 37.32
N LYS A 25 -14.13 4.96 36.89
CA LYS A 25 -13.83 4.22 35.65
C LYS A 25 -13.85 5.11 34.41
N SER A 26 -14.84 5.99 34.28
CA SER A 26 -14.95 6.94 33.16
C SER A 26 -13.76 7.91 33.12
N LEU A 27 -13.40 8.51 34.25
CA LEU A 27 -12.26 9.41 34.37
C LEU A 27 -10.94 8.68 34.14
N SER A 28 -10.73 7.49 34.72
CA SER A 28 -9.53 6.69 34.49
C SER A 28 -9.35 6.38 33.00
N HIS A 29 -10.43 5.99 32.32
CA HIS A 29 -10.42 5.76 30.87
C HIS A 29 -10.03 7.03 30.12
N SER A 30 -10.71 8.14 30.39
CA SER A 30 -10.50 9.40 29.66
C SER A 30 -9.14 10.03 29.96
N LEU A 31 -8.57 9.81 31.15
CA LEU A 31 -7.22 10.26 31.51
C LEU A 31 -6.12 9.27 31.09
N ARG A 32 -6.48 8.16 30.42
CA ARG A 32 -5.55 7.10 30.01
C ARG A 32 -4.71 6.59 31.19
N LEU A 33 -5.37 6.41 32.34
CA LEU A 33 -4.79 5.75 33.51
C LEU A 33 -5.01 4.24 33.34
N SER A 34 -3.98 3.55 32.85
CA SER A 34 -4.03 2.09 32.64
C SER A 34 -4.29 1.37 33.96
N SER A 35 -5.27 0.46 33.96
CA SER A 35 -5.36 -0.57 34.99
C SER A 35 -4.69 -1.83 34.48
N GLU A 36 -3.89 -2.51 35.31
CA GLU A 36 -3.26 -3.81 34.97
C GLU A 36 -4.28 -4.89 34.53
N GLN A 37 -5.57 -4.65 34.71
CA GLN A 37 -6.66 -5.57 34.42
C GLN A 37 -7.26 -5.41 33.00
N ASP A 38 -6.93 -4.35 32.26
CA ASP A 38 -7.42 -4.15 30.88
C ASP A 38 -6.52 -4.89 29.88
N LYS A 39 -6.78 -6.19 29.68
CA LYS A 39 -6.03 -7.06 28.76
C LYS A 39 -6.26 -6.76 27.26
N SER A 40 -7.28 -5.99 26.90
CA SER A 40 -7.58 -5.61 25.50
C SER A 40 -7.15 -4.17 25.24
N SER A 41 -6.24 -3.93 24.29
CA SER A 41 -5.84 -2.58 23.90
C SER A 41 -7.04 -1.80 23.36
N GLN A 42 -7.56 -0.87 24.16
CA GLN A 42 -8.73 -0.04 23.79
C GLN A 42 -8.35 1.20 22.98
N TRP A 43 -7.06 1.49 22.85
CA TRP A 43 -6.45 2.58 22.10
C TRP A 43 -5.04 2.17 21.64
N TYR A 44 -4.46 2.92 20.69
CA TYR A 44 -3.06 2.79 20.29
C TYR A 44 -2.16 3.77 21.06
N GLU A 45 -1.09 3.27 21.66
CA GLU A 45 -0.13 4.11 22.39
C GLU A 45 0.61 5.06 21.45
N GLU A 46 0.85 4.65 20.20
CA GLU A 46 1.52 5.47 19.17
C GLU A 46 0.69 6.72 18.79
N LEU A 47 -0.62 6.67 19.05
CA LEU A 47 -1.53 7.78 18.82
C LEU A 47 -1.81 8.62 20.08
N ALA A 48 -1.26 8.24 21.25
CA ALA A 48 -1.55 8.92 22.52
C ALA A 48 -1.18 10.41 22.51
N GLN A 49 -0.18 10.80 21.73
CA GLN A 49 0.25 12.19 21.49
C GLN A 49 -0.82 13.07 20.81
N SER A 50 -1.83 12.45 20.17
CA SER A 50 -2.92 13.18 19.53
C SER A 50 -4.04 13.58 20.51
N ASN A 51 -4.03 13.04 21.73
CA ASN A 51 -5.04 13.33 22.74
C ASN A 51 -4.75 14.67 23.40
N ILE A 52 -5.81 15.42 23.72
CA ILE A 52 -5.71 16.73 24.33
C ILE A 52 -6.57 16.83 25.59
N LEU A 53 -6.16 17.72 26.49
CA LEU A 53 -6.84 18.07 27.72
C LEU A 53 -7.00 19.58 27.78
N THR A 54 -8.22 20.05 27.97
CA THR A 54 -8.57 21.45 28.16
C THR A 54 -9.04 21.68 29.59
N ARG A 55 -8.37 22.57 30.33
CA ARG A 55 -8.74 22.96 31.69
C ARG A 55 -8.48 24.45 31.91
N HIS A 56 -9.46 25.16 32.50
CA HIS A 56 -9.39 26.60 32.76
C HIS A 56 -9.00 27.45 31.53
N GLY A 57 -9.41 27.04 30.34
CA GLY A 57 -9.11 27.73 29.08
C GLY A 57 -7.76 27.37 28.42
N ASN A 58 -6.92 26.58 29.10
CA ASN A 58 -5.65 26.10 28.55
C ASN A 58 -5.81 24.68 28.01
N THR A 59 -5.30 24.45 26.79
CA THR A 59 -5.21 23.11 26.19
C THR A 59 -3.76 22.63 26.20
N VAL A 60 -3.57 21.40 26.66
CA VAL A 60 -2.29 20.68 26.63
C VAL A 60 -2.47 19.31 25.98
N VAL A 61 -1.38 18.72 25.50
CA VAL A 61 -1.37 17.33 25.05
C VAL A 61 -1.50 16.44 26.29
N LEU A 62 -2.43 15.47 26.29
CA LEU A 62 -2.69 14.66 27.48
C LEU A 62 -1.44 13.90 27.96
N ASN A 63 -0.62 13.40 27.03
CA ASN A 63 0.60 12.66 27.34
C ASN A 63 1.77 13.55 27.79
N SER A 64 1.64 14.89 27.75
CA SER A 64 2.62 15.76 28.38
C SER A 64 2.47 15.78 29.91
N LEU A 65 1.33 15.31 30.43
CA LEU A 65 1.12 15.12 31.86
C LEU A 65 1.62 13.74 32.28
N ASP A 66 2.38 13.70 33.37
CA ASP A 66 2.83 12.43 33.92
C ASP A 66 1.65 11.65 34.54
N GLN A 67 1.91 10.41 34.97
CA GLN A 67 0.88 9.55 35.54
C GLN A 67 0.38 10.05 36.91
N ASN A 68 1.23 10.73 37.68
CA ASN A 68 0.87 11.28 38.99
C ASN A 68 -0.05 12.49 38.83
N GLU A 69 0.27 13.42 37.93
CA GLU A 69 -0.55 14.58 37.60
C GLU A 69 -1.94 14.14 37.12
N ARG A 70 -2.00 13.14 36.24
CA ARG A 70 -3.27 12.56 35.76
C ARG A 70 -4.06 11.88 36.89
N SER A 71 -3.38 11.21 37.82
CA SER A 71 -4.02 10.59 38.98
C SER A 71 -4.56 11.64 39.97
N GLU A 72 -3.82 12.72 40.18
CA GLU A 72 -4.26 13.84 41.03
C GLU A 72 -5.49 14.54 40.42
N LEU A 73 -5.53 14.71 39.09
CA LEU A 73 -6.73 15.20 38.40
C LEU A 73 -7.94 14.29 38.63
N LEU A 74 -7.75 12.98 38.57
CA LEU A 74 -8.80 12.01 38.84
C LEU A 74 -9.34 12.16 40.26
N ASP A 75 -8.47 12.18 41.26
CA ASP A 75 -8.86 12.26 42.67
C ASP A 75 -9.60 13.57 42.98
N ASN A 76 -9.13 14.69 42.42
CA ASN A 76 -9.76 16.01 42.57
C ASN A 76 -11.16 16.11 41.94
N LEU A 77 -11.49 15.23 40.99
CA LEU A 77 -12.79 15.20 40.32
C LEU A 77 -13.75 14.17 40.91
N LEU A 78 -13.31 13.34 41.85
CA LEU A 78 -14.19 12.38 42.53
C LEU A 78 -14.92 13.05 43.70
N PRO A 79 -16.21 12.74 43.91
CA PRO A 79 -16.89 13.17 45.12
C PRO A 79 -16.25 12.52 46.33
N ASP A 80 -16.21 13.28 47.43
CA ASP A 80 -15.78 12.78 48.72
C ASP A 80 -16.57 11.53 49.11
N PRO A 81 -15.89 10.54 49.72
CA PRO A 81 -16.56 9.32 50.14
C PRO A 81 -17.66 9.62 51.16
N LYS A 82 -18.78 8.91 51.04
CA LYS A 82 -19.91 9.04 51.95
C LYS A 82 -19.46 8.83 53.40
N VAL A 83 -19.85 9.74 54.28
CA VAL A 83 -19.67 9.58 55.72
C VAL A 83 -20.45 8.33 56.19
N ALA A 84 -19.73 7.28 56.57
CA ALA A 84 -20.31 6.03 57.06
C ALA A 84 -21.16 6.29 58.32
N LYS A 85 -22.35 5.65 58.38
CA LYS A 85 -23.34 5.81 59.47
C LYS A 85 -23.67 7.28 59.78
N ARG A 86 -23.80 8.13 58.75
CA ARG A 86 -24.07 9.57 58.88
C ARG A 86 -25.18 9.91 59.87
N GLU A 87 -26.32 9.21 59.83
CA GLU A 87 -27.43 9.44 60.78
C GLU A 87 -27.03 9.20 62.24
N VAL A 88 -26.24 8.16 62.50
CA VAL A 88 -25.70 7.90 63.85
C VAL A 88 -24.74 9.02 64.25
N LYS A 89 -23.85 9.45 63.34
CA LYS A 89 -22.90 10.54 63.59
C LYS A 89 -23.59 11.89 63.78
N LEU A 90 -24.68 12.17 63.08
CA LEU A 90 -25.50 13.37 63.30
C LEU A 90 -26.11 13.36 64.71
N ARG A 91 -26.63 12.21 65.16
CA ARG A 91 -27.13 12.06 66.54
C ARG A 91 -26.01 12.24 67.56
N GLN A 92 -24.84 11.65 67.31
CA GLN A 92 -23.64 11.83 68.15
C GLN A 92 -23.20 13.30 68.20
N ARG A 93 -23.20 14.01 67.06
CA ARG A 93 -22.88 15.45 67.01
C ARG A 93 -23.89 16.26 67.81
N ALA A 94 -25.18 15.98 67.69
CA ALA A 94 -26.21 16.65 68.47
C ALA A 94 -26.07 16.38 69.97
N GLU A 95 -25.74 15.14 70.36
CA GLU A 95 -25.46 14.78 71.74
C GLU A 95 -24.21 15.47 72.28
N SER A 96 -23.12 15.50 71.51
CA SER A 96 -21.88 16.19 71.84
C SER A 96 -22.10 17.71 71.97
N LYS A 97 -22.88 18.32 71.07
CA LYS A 97 -23.33 19.72 71.15
C LYS A 97 -24.08 19.99 72.44
N ARG A 98 -24.99 19.09 72.85
CA ARG A 98 -25.71 19.20 74.14
C ARG A 98 -24.75 19.08 75.34
N LYS A 99 -23.79 18.16 75.29
CA LYS A 99 -22.76 17.99 76.34
C LYS A 99 -21.90 19.26 76.48
N LEU A 100 -21.50 19.88 75.37
CA LEU A 100 -20.77 21.15 75.37
C LEU A 100 -21.61 22.30 75.97
N LYS A 101 -22.89 22.42 75.62
CA LYS A 101 -23.79 23.43 76.24
C LYS A 101 -23.88 23.25 77.76
N ASN A 102 -24.00 22.01 78.24
CA ASN A 102 -24.00 21.73 79.68
C ASN A 102 -22.64 22.04 80.32
N ALA A 103 -21.54 21.79 79.59
CA ALA A 103 -20.19 22.14 80.03
C ALA A 103 -20.03 23.64 80.20
N ILE A 104 -20.51 24.46 79.25
CA ILE A 104 -20.49 25.94 79.33
C ILE A 104 -21.16 26.42 80.64
N ALA A 105 -22.37 25.92 80.93
CA ALA A 105 -23.08 26.29 82.15
C ALA A 105 -22.30 25.88 83.42
N SER A 106 -21.71 24.69 83.41
CA SER A 106 -20.89 24.17 84.52
C SER A 106 -19.59 24.95 84.73
N GLU A 107 -18.87 25.29 83.66
CA GLU A 107 -17.61 26.05 83.75
C GLU A 107 -17.87 27.48 84.24
N ARG A 108 -18.94 28.13 83.76
CA ARG A 108 -19.35 29.45 84.27
C ARG A 108 -19.68 29.43 85.76
N LYS A 109 -20.39 28.39 86.23
CA LYS A 109 -20.69 28.21 87.67
C LYS A 109 -19.42 28.03 88.51
N ASN A 110 -18.39 27.41 87.94
CA ASN A 110 -17.09 27.17 88.60
C ASN A 110 -16.09 28.33 88.44
N GLY A 111 -16.49 29.46 87.81
CA GLY A 111 -15.62 30.62 87.57
C GLY A 111 -14.64 30.47 86.39
N ASN A 112 -14.73 29.38 85.62
CA ASN A 112 -13.85 29.09 84.48
C ASN A 112 -14.38 29.74 83.20
N ASN A 113 -14.45 31.07 83.16
CA ASN A 113 -15.06 31.80 82.05
C ASN A 113 -14.33 31.58 80.72
N GLU A 114 -13.00 31.55 80.73
CA GLU A 114 -12.18 31.31 79.52
C GLU A 114 -12.49 29.97 78.85
N ALA A 115 -12.69 28.91 79.63
CA ALA A 115 -13.06 27.59 79.09
C ALA A 115 -14.51 27.58 78.55
N ALA A 116 -15.42 28.29 79.23
CA ALA A 116 -16.80 28.41 78.78
C ALA A 116 -16.89 29.18 77.44
N ASP A 117 -16.13 30.26 77.28
CA ASP A 117 -16.11 31.06 76.08
C ASP A 117 -15.47 30.29 74.91
N LEU A 118 -14.39 29.53 75.16
CA LEU A 118 -13.83 28.62 74.16
C LEU A 118 -14.87 27.62 73.64
N PHE A 119 -15.63 26.98 74.53
CA PHE A 119 -16.67 26.03 74.12
C PHE A 119 -17.79 26.73 73.33
N GLN A 120 -18.14 27.96 73.71
CA GLN A 120 -19.14 28.75 73.00
C GLN A 120 -18.68 29.12 71.58
N ASP A 121 -17.42 29.53 71.42
CA ASP A 121 -16.82 29.84 70.12
C ASP A 121 -16.87 28.64 69.17
N TRP A 122 -16.58 27.45 69.69
CA TRP A 122 -16.67 26.21 68.93
C TRP A 122 -18.10 25.86 68.51
N LEU A 123 -19.10 26.19 69.34
CA LEU A 123 -20.51 26.01 69.01
C LEU A 123 -21.05 27.07 68.03
N ASN A 124 -20.35 28.19 67.90
CA ASN A 124 -20.71 29.28 66.99
C ASN A 124 -20.27 29.04 65.54
N PHE A 125 -19.41 28.04 65.29
CA PHE A 125 -19.12 27.61 63.92
C PHE A 125 -20.39 27.09 63.23
N PRO A 126 -20.74 27.62 62.04
CA PRO A 126 -21.80 27.07 61.21
C PRO A 126 -21.61 25.57 60.93
N ASP A 127 -22.71 24.84 60.79
CA ASP A 127 -22.69 23.39 60.50
C ASP A 127 -22.02 23.05 59.16
N ASP A 128 -21.90 24.02 58.26
CA ASP A 128 -21.28 23.96 56.93
C ASP A 128 -19.85 24.54 56.89
N GLN A 129 -19.31 24.99 58.04
CA GLN A 129 -17.95 25.49 58.15
C GLN A 129 -17.10 24.62 59.09
N ALA A 130 -15.97 24.13 58.58
CA ALA A 130 -15.07 23.29 59.35
C ALA A 130 -14.32 24.15 60.37
N ILE A 131 -14.15 23.61 61.58
CA ILE A 131 -13.28 24.19 62.59
C ILE A 131 -11.83 23.97 62.12
N PRO A 132 -11.04 25.04 61.88
CA PRO A 132 -9.70 24.89 61.34
C PRO A 132 -8.81 24.06 62.28
N PRO A 133 -7.92 23.18 61.76
CA PRO A 133 -6.99 22.44 62.59
C PRO A 133 -6.16 23.34 63.52
N SER A 134 -5.79 24.54 63.07
CA SER A 134 -5.05 25.51 63.88
C SER A 134 -5.79 25.93 65.16
N TYR A 135 -7.13 25.94 65.18
CA TYR A 135 -7.91 26.17 66.39
C TYR A 135 -7.69 25.04 67.41
N TRP A 136 -7.76 23.78 66.97
CA TRP A 136 -7.50 22.64 67.84
C TRP A 136 -6.06 22.64 68.39
N HIS A 137 -5.07 22.90 67.54
CA HIS A 137 -3.67 22.99 67.98
C HIS A 137 -3.45 24.04 69.06
N ARG A 138 -4.09 25.23 68.94
CA ARG A 138 -4.01 26.28 69.98
C ARG A 138 -4.56 25.82 71.32
N VAL A 139 -5.71 25.13 71.31
CA VAL A 139 -6.35 24.60 72.52
C VAL A 139 -5.52 23.51 73.18
N VAL A 140 -4.90 22.63 72.39
CA VAL A 140 -4.03 21.56 72.90
C VAL A 140 -2.72 22.12 73.47
N ALA A 141 -2.12 23.11 72.80
CA ALA A 141 -0.88 23.74 73.23
C ALA A 141 -1.05 24.55 74.52
N ARG A 142 -2.17 25.25 74.68
CA ARG A 142 -2.48 26.06 75.86
C ARG A 142 -3.95 25.87 76.28
N PRO A 143 -4.27 24.76 76.95
CA PRO A 143 -5.64 24.49 77.39
C PRO A 143 -6.00 25.42 78.56
N PRO A 144 -7.19 26.04 78.57
CA PRO A 144 -7.63 26.90 79.65
C PRO A 144 -7.89 26.10 80.94
N VAL A 145 -7.99 26.80 82.07
CA VAL A 145 -8.38 26.19 83.35
C VAL A 145 -9.83 25.73 83.25
N MET A 146 -10.08 24.46 83.57
CA MET A 146 -11.39 23.83 83.38
C MET A 146 -11.61 22.68 84.38
N TRP A 147 -12.87 22.46 84.76
CA TRP A 147 -13.25 21.37 85.64
C TRP A 147 -13.08 20.01 84.94
N GLY A 148 -12.28 19.11 85.52
CA GLY A 148 -12.05 17.78 84.95
C GLY A 148 -11.42 17.83 83.54
N LYS A 149 -10.33 18.58 83.38
CA LYS A 149 -9.60 18.85 82.12
C LYS A 149 -9.57 17.69 81.11
N LYS A 150 -9.19 16.48 81.54
CA LYS A 150 -9.10 15.30 80.65
C LYS A 150 -10.45 14.95 80.00
N GLN A 151 -11.55 15.08 80.76
CA GLN A 151 -12.90 14.81 80.27
C GLN A 151 -13.37 15.90 79.30
N ARG A 152 -13.14 17.18 79.63
CA ARG A 152 -13.51 18.32 78.77
C ARG A 152 -12.75 18.34 77.44
N MET A 153 -11.45 18.06 77.47
CA MET A 153 -10.65 17.93 76.25
C MET A 153 -11.15 16.79 75.36
N ARG A 154 -11.56 15.66 75.94
CA ARG A 154 -12.16 14.55 75.17
C ARG A 154 -13.49 14.95 74.53
N MET A 155 -14.34 15.67 75.27
CA MET A 155 -15.60 16.18 74.73
C MET A 155 -15.39 17.15 73.57
N LEU A 156 -14.40 18.05 73.69
CA LEU A 156 -14.02 18.94 72.60
C LEU A 156 -13.51 18.16 71.40
N ALA A 157 -12.60 17.21 71.58
CA ALA A 157 -12.09 16.36 70.48
C ALA A 157 -13.23 15.64 69.76
N GLU A 158 -14.15 15.02 70.52
CA GLU A 158 -15.31 14.32 69.95
C GLU A 158 -16.20 15.26 69.14
N TYR A 159 -16.46 16.48 69.64
CA TYR A 159 -17.21 17.48 68.89
C TYR A 159 -16.47 17.95 67.64
N HIS A 160 -15.17 18.27 67.74
CA HIS A 160 -14.32 18.68 66.61
C HIS A 160 -14.40 17.66 65.48
N ASP A 161 -14.15 16.40 65.81
CA ASP A 161 -14.06 15.33 64.82
C ASP A 161 -15.43 15.08 64.19
N LEU A 162 -16.51 15.04 64.98
CA LEU A 162 -17.87 14.89 64.46
C LEU A 162 -18.32 16.09 63.63
N HIS A 163 -18.01 17.31 64.07
CA HIS A 163 -18.37 18.54 63.37
C HIS A 163 -17.67 18.60 62.01
N ASN A 164 -16.34 18.46 61.99
CA ASN A 164 -15.56 18.54 60.76
C ASN A 164 -15.84 17.38 59.80
N MET A 165 -16.10 16.17 60.32
CA MET A 165 -16.47 15.02 59.48
C MET A 165 -17.85 15.18 58.84
N LEU A 166 -18.77 15.91 59.47
CA LEU A 166 -20.12 16.17 58.95
C LEU A 166 -20.22 17.49 58.19
N CYS A 167 -19.26 18.39 58.38
CA CYS A 167 -19.13 19.66 57.69
C CYS A 167 -18.86 19.43 56.20
N GLY A 168 -19.63 20.07 55.33
CA GLY A 168 -19.51 19.92 53.87
C GLY A 168 -19.92 18.55 53.33
N ALA A 169 -20.19 17.56 54.18
CA ALA A 169 -20.65 16.24 53.76
C ALA A 169 -22.07 16.31 53.21
N GLU A 170 -22.18 16.38 51.88
CA GLU A 170 -23.46 16.57 51.20
C GLU A 170 -24.50 15.51 51.61
N PRO A 171 -25.72 15.92 51.97
CA PRO A 171 -26.68 15.07 52.67
C PRO A 171 -27.31 13.99 51.78
N ARG A 172 -27.18 14.05 50.45
CA ARG A 172 -28.00 13.26 49.51
C ARG A 172 -27.15 12.44 48.55
N THR A 173 -27.20 11.12 48.69
CA THR A 173 -26.60 10.18 47.73
C THR A 173 -27.16 10.29 46.33
N ASN A 174 -28.36 10.86 46.15
CA ASN A 174 -29.07 10.90 44.88
C ASN A 174 -28.92 12.26 44.17
N GLN A 175 -28.20 13.21 44.75
CA GLN A 175 -27.92 14.49 44.11
C GLN A 175 -26.80 14.30 43.09
N THR A 176 -26.99 14.81 41.87
CA THR A 176 -25.96 14.75 40.84
C THR A 176 -24.81 15.66 41.23
N TYR A 177 -23.60 15.13 41.22
CA TYR A 177 -22.34 15.79 41.56
C TYR A 177 -21.61 16.32 40.32
N LEU A 178 -21.50 15.47 39.30
CA LEU A 178 -20.76 15.76 38.08
C LEU A 178 -21.54 15.18 36.90
N GLN A 179 -21.55 15.91 35.79
CA GLN A 179 -22.15 15.49 34.55
C GLN A 179 -21.04 15.27 33.51
N GLU A 180 -21.00 14.09 32.89
CA GLU A 180 -20.15 13.82 31.74
C GLU A 180 -20.98 13.98 30.46
N VAL A 181 -20.37 14.63 29.47
CA VAL A 181 -20.94 14.79 28.14
C VAL A 181 -20.00 14.17 27.14
N VAL A 182 -20.53 13.28 26.31
CA VAL A 182 -19.80 12.61 25.24
C VAL A 182 -20.31 13.09 23.90
N PHE A 183 -19.40 13.56 23.05
CA PHE A 183 -19.72 14.01 21.70
C PHE A 183 -18.78 13.38 20.67
N THR A 184 -19.34 12.81 19.60
CA THR A 184 -18.59 12.27 18.47
C THR A 184 -19.38 12.30 17.17
N ILE A 185 -18.67 12.30 16.05
CA ILE A 185 -19.25 12.06 14.72
C ILE A 185 -18.92 10.60 14.35
N PRO A 186 -19.94 9.73 14.17
CA PRO A 186 -19.74 8.36 13.74
C PRO A 186 -18.93 8.27 12.45
N ARG A 187 -18.01 7.29 12.38
CA ARG A 187 -17.07 7.13 11.25
C ARG A 187 -17.72 7.00 9.88
N ARG A 188 -18.96 6.51 9.79
CA ARG A 188 -19.71 6.37 8.53
C ARG A 188 -19.88 7.66 7.74
N TRP A 189 -19.73 8.81 8.39
CA TRP A 189 -19.88 10.13 7.77
C TRP A 189 -18.57 10.69 7.22
N ASP A 190 -17.46 9.96 7.42
CA ASP A 190 -16.13 10.30 6.90
C ASP A 190 -15.63 11.71 7.27
N ILE A 191 -16.04 12.21 8.43
CA ILE A 191 -15.57 13.49 8.97
C ILE A 191 -14.34 13.23 9.83
N GLY A 192 -13.17 13.49 9.25
CA GLY A 192 -11.89 13.36 9.92
C GLY A 192 -11.42 14.62 10.63
N THR A 193 -10.33 14.49 11.38
CA THR A 193 -9.69 15.61 12.11
C THR A 193 -9.08 16.68 11.19
N ASN A 194 -8.93 16.38 9.91
CA ASN A 194 -8.58 17.32 8.85
C ASN A 194 -9.73 18.29 8.50
N ILE A 195 -10.99 17.88 8.71
CA ILE A 195 -12.18 18.73 8.49
C ILE A 195 -12.61 19.38 9.81
N MET A 196 -12.63 18.59 10.89
CA MET A 196 -13.03 19.02 12.22
C MET A 196 -11.90 18.73 13.22
N PRO A 197 -11.02 19.70 13.49
CA PRO A 197 -9.90 19.51 14.40
C PRO A 197 -10.36 19.02 15.79
N LEU A 198 -9.53 18.25 16.48
CA LEU A 198 -9.90 17.64 17.77
C LEU A 198 -10.36 18.68 18.82
N GLN A 199 -9.70 19.84 18.87
CA GLN A 199 -10.09 20.94 19.76
C GLN A 199 -11.53 21.42 19.50
N MET A 200 -11.98 21.40 18.24
CA MET A 200 -13.33 21.83 17.87
C MET A 200 -14.40 20.96 18.52
N TYR A 201 -14.16 19.67 18.74
CA TYR A 201 -15.10 18.80 19.48
C TYR A 201 -15.31 19.31 20.91
N ILE A 202 -14.23 19.69 21.60
CA ILE A 202 -14.30 20.26 22.95
C ILE A 202 -14.98 21.63 22.93
N ASP A 203 -14.63 22.47 21.96
CA ASP A 203 -15.14 23.84 21.84
C ASP A 203 -16.64 23.87 21.56
N ILE A 204 -17.13 22.96 20.72
CA ILE A 204 -18.56 22.81 20.40
C ILE A 204 -19.37 22.60 21.70
N VAL A 205 -19.00 21.60 22.49
CA VAL A 205 -19.72 21.28 23.72
C VAL A 205 -19.49 22.36 24.78
N SER A 206 -18.26 22.87 24.90
CA SER A 206 -17.93 23.92 25.87
C SER A 206 -18.72 25.19 25.61
N SER A 207 -18.86 25.59 24.34
CA SER A 207 -19.57 26.81 23.95
C SER A 207 -21.06 26.68 24.15
N PHE A 208 -21.64 25.49 23.89
CA PHE A 208 -23.04 25.21 24.22
C PHE A 208 -23.31 25.38 25.73
N TYR A 209 -22.46 24.80 26.59
CA TYR A 209 -22.63 24.94 28.04
C TYR A 209 -22.35 26.35 28.54
N ARG A 210 -21.34 27.05 28.01
CA ARG A 210 -21.08 28.45 28.38
C ARG A 210 -22.21 29.38 27.93
N HIS A 211 -22.89 29.08 26.82
CA HIS A 211 -24.00 29.88 26.32
C HIS A 211 -25.26 29.73 27.17
N TYR A 212 -25.70 28.50 27.43
CA TYR A 212 -26.97 28.23 28.14
C TYR A 212 -26.82 28.05 29.65
N PHE A 213 -25.64 27.65 30.12
CA PHE A 213 -25.36 27.29 31.52
C PHE A 213 -24.09 27.98 32.05
N PRO A 214 -23.93 29.32 31.92
CA PRO A 214 -22.68 30.02 32.23
C PRO A 214 -22.25 29.94 33.70
N ASP A 215 -23.19 29.70 34.62
CA ASP A 215 -22.90 29.59 36.06
C ASP A 215 -22.32 28.22 36.47
N TYR A 216 -22.18 27.28 35.52
CA TYR A 216 -21.73 25.92 35.79
C TYR A 216 -20.34 25.70 35.22
N GLU A 217 -19.41 25.34 36.09
CA GLU A 217 -18.01 25.16 35.72
C GLU A 217 -17.81 23.91 34.87
N ILE A 218 -17.21 24.06 33.70
CA ILE A 218 -16.61 22.95 32.96
C ILE A 218 -15.28 22.62 33.65
N LYS A 219 -15.24 21.51 34.37
CA LYS A 219 -14.07 21.09 35.15
C LYS A 219 -12.91 20.70 34.26
N ILE A 220 -13.19 19.92 33.21
CA ILE A 220 -12.20 19.46 32.24
C ILE A 220 -12.88 19.04 30.94
N GLY A 221 -12.22 19.26 29.81
CA GLY A 221 -12.55 18.68 28.51
C GLY A 221 -11.40 17.79 28.04
N LEU A 222 -11.72 16.60 27.54
CA LEU A 222 -10.75 15.63 27.03
C LEU A 222 -11.11 15.29 25.58
N GLY A 223 -10.14 15.40 24.69
CA GLY A 223 -10.26 15.02 23.29
C GLY A 223 -9.45 13.77 23.01
N HIS A 224 -10.08 12.77 22.40
CA HIS A 224 -9.46 11.50 22.08
C HIS A 224 -9.42 11.25 20.58
N HIS A 225 -8.24 10.90 20.09
CA HIS A 225 -8.01 10.55 18.68
C HIS A 225 -7.07 9.35 18.49
N ASP A 226 -7.00 8.52 19.52
CA ASP A 226 -6.20 7.28 19.62
C ASP A 226 -7.05 6.00 19.57
N GLU A 227 -8.37 6.11 19.69
CA GLU A 227 -9.32 4.98 19.59
C GLU A 227 -9.69 4.68 18.12
N ARG A 228 -8.72 4.70 17.22
CA ARG A 228 -8.88 4.54 15.76
C ARG A 228 -7.75 3.73 15.13
N ARG A 229 -7.95 3.24 13.91
CA ARG A 229 -6.85 2.65 13.12
C ARG A 229 -5.81 3.73 12.79
N GLN A 230 -4.54 3.34 12.73
CA GLN A 230 -3.41 4.27 12.54
C GLN A 230 -3.56 5.15 11.28
N HIS A 231 -4.07 4.58 10.18
CA HIS A 231 -4.22 5.27 8.89
C HIS A 231 -5.57 5.98 8.68
N VAL A 232 -6.46 6.00 9.68
CA VAL A 232 -7.81 6.57 9.56
C VAL A 232 -7.88 7.90 10.30
N SER A 233 -8.36 8.99 9.69
CA SER A 233 -8.48 10.30 10.37
C SER A 233 -9.83 10.52 11.09
N THR A 234 -10.74 9.54 11.04
CA THR A 234 -12.09 9.60 11.64
C THR A 234 -12.14 8.90 13.01
N GLY A 235 -13.21 9.15 13.78
CA GLY A 235 -13.41 8.53 15.10
C GLY A 235 -12.90 9.35 16.28
N ALA A 236 -12.59 10.64 16.06
CA ALA A 236 -12.38 11.58 17.14
C ALA A 236 -13.65 11.73 18.00
N HIS A 237 -13.44 11.91 19.30
CA HIS A 237 -14.51 12.17 20.25
C HIS A 237 -14.00 12.99 21.43
N CYS A 238 -14.92 13.60 22.17
CA CYS A 238 -14.57 14.30 23.40
C CYS A 238 -15.46 13.90 24.58
N HIS A 239 -14.90 14.06 25.78
CA HIS A 239 -15.56 13.96 27.07
C HIS A 239 -15.44 15.29 27.79
N LEU A 240 -16.55 15.90 28.20
CA LEU A 240 -16.54 17.08 29.06
C LEU A 240 -17.14 16.70 30.41
N TYR A 241 -16.46 17.07 31.48
CA TYR A 241 -16.99 16.92 32.83
C TYR A 241 -17.39 18.28 33.37
N ILE A 242 -18.68 18.44 33.66
CA ILE A 242 -19.31 19.67 34.07
C ILE A 242 -19.79 19.54 35.50
N SER A 243 -19.40 20.50 36.32
CA SER A 243 -19.89 20.64 37.68
C SER A 243 -21.39 20.89 37.68
N THR A 244 -22.13 20.15 38.50
CA THR A 244 -23.55 20.46 38.69
C THR A 244 -23.78 21.62 39.66
N LEU A 245 -22.73 22.07 40.36
CA LEU A 245 -22.78 23.18 41.30
C LEU A 245 -22.83 24.51 40.54
N ASN A 246 -23.92 25.24 40.72
CA ASN A 246 -24.06 26.61 40.25
C ASN A 246 -23.18 27.55 41.11
N GLN A 247 -22.23 28.23 40.49
CA GLN A 247 -21.29 29.11 41.20
C GLN A 247 -21.97 30.32 41.84
N ARG A 248 -23.12 30.76 41.33
CA ARG A 248 -23.86 31.92 41.84
C ARG A 248 -24.76 31.56 43.01
N THR A 249 -25.50 30.45 42.89
CA THR A 249 -26.51 30.04 43.89
C THR A 249 -25.98 29.05 44.91
N GLN A 250 -24.80 28.46 44.66
CA GLN A 250 -24.19 27.41 45.47
C GLN A 250 -25.08 26.17 45.61
N LYS A 251 -25.95 25.92 44.62
CA LYS A 251 -26.85 24.75 44.58
C LYS A 251 -26.45 23.83 43.43
N ARG A 252 -26.58 22.51 43.64
CA ARG A 252 -26.46 21.54 42.55
C ARG A 252 -27.80 21.33 41.86
N ASP A 253 -28.07 22.14 40.86
CA ASP A 253 -29.35 22.22 40.16
C ASP A 253 -29.23 22.25 38.63
N LEU A 254 -28.07 21.88 38.07
CA LEU A 254 -27.83 21.85 36.62
C LEU A 254 -28.95 21.15 35.83
N LEU A 255 -29.38 19.95 36.25
CA LEU A 255 -30.44 19.19 35.55
C LEU A 255 -31.76 19.96 35.50
N LYS A 256 -32.08 20.67 36.58
CA LYS A 256 -33.27 21.51 36.64
C LYS A 256 -33.15 22.70 35.70
N GLN A 257 -31.97 23.32 35.60
CA GLN A 257 -31.75 24.39 34.63
C GLN A 257 -31.78 23.88 33.19
N GLN A 258 -31.21 22.70 32.91
CA GLN A 258 -31.30 22.06 31.58
C GLN A 258 -32.75 21.83 31.18
N TYR A 259 -33.59 21.34 32.10
CA TYR A 259 -35.02 21.23 31.88
C TYR A 259 -35.66 22.59 31.56
N ASN A 260 -35.39 23.62 32.38
CA ASN A 260 -35.97 24.94 32.19
C ASN A 260 -35.58 25.57 30.85
N GLU A 261 -34.31 25.46 30.44
CA GLU A 261 -33.83 25.97 29.16
C GLU A 261 -34.43 25.18 27.98
N ALA A 262 -34.58 23.86 28.10
CA ALA A 262 -35.29 23.04 27.10
C ALA A 262 -36.76 23.47 26.94
N VAL A 263 -37.45 23.79 28.04
CA VAL A 263 -38.81 24.33 27.99
C VAL A 263 -38.84 25.70 27.30
N LYS A 264 -37.90 26.60 27.63
CA LYS A 264 -37.80 27.92 26.99
C LYS A 264 -37.54 27.80 25.49
N PHE A 265 -36.61 26.94 25.10
CA PHE A 265 -36.29 26.66 23.70
C PHE A 265 -37.50 26.13 22.95
N GLN A 266 -38.19 25.12 23.47
CA GLN A 266 -39.40 24.57 22.84
C GLN A 266 -40.45 25.67 22.57
N ARG A 267 -40.61 26.60 23.51
CA ARG A 267 -41.58 27.71 23.39
C ARG A 267 -41.18 28.79 22.39
N SER A 268 -39.89 28.91 22.07
CA SER A 268 -39.41 29.88 21.08
C SER A 268 -39.96 29.64 19.67
N PHE A 269 -40.45 28.42 19.37
CA PHE A 269 -41.07 28.04 18.10
C PHE A 269 -42.57 28.38 17.99
N GLY A 270 -43.17 29.02 19.01
CA GLY A 270 -44.56 29.52 18.96
C GLY A 270 -45.66 28.54 19.43
N PRO A 271 -46.95 28.97 19.36
CA PRO A 271 -48.08 28.30 20.02
C PRO A 271 -48.44 26.90 19.50
N VAL A 272 -48.03 26.55 18.29
CA VAL A 272 -48.35 25.27 17.65
C VAL A 272 -47.74 24.08 18.42
N HIS A 273 -46.67 24.32 19.19
CA HIS A 273 -46.03 23.30 20.02
C HIS A 273 -46.56 23.25 21.48
N TRP A 274 -47.52 24.11 21.85
CA TRP A 274 -47.96 24.25 23.25
C TRP A 274 -48.88 23.13 23.74
N THR A 275 -49.64 22.48 22.86
CA THR A 275 -50.54 21.36 23.22
C THR A 275 -49.78 20.10 23.68
N SER A 276 -48.46 20.04 23.46
CA SER A 276 -47.54 19.00 23.98
C SER A 276 -46.43 19.57 24.88
N ALA A 277 -46.56 20.82 25.34
CA ALA A 277 -45.49 21.53 26.03
C ALA A 277 -45.11 20.91 27.38
N LEU A 278 -43.82 21.00 27.70
CA LEU A 278 -43.29 20.64 29.00
C LEU A 278 -43.88 21.55 30.11
N PRO A 279 -44.31 20.98 31.25
CA PRO A 279 -44.87 21.77 32.36
C PRO A 279 -43.83 22.73 32.95
N VAL A 280 -44.29 23.90 33.39
CA VAL A 280 -43.47 24.97 33.98
C VAL A 280 -42.86 24.56 35.33
N GLU A 281 -43.51 23.62 36.04
CA GLU A 281 -43.04 23.10 37.32
C GLU A 281 -42.78 21.59 37.27
N GLU A 282 -41.67 21.18 37.88
CA GLU A 282 -41.09 19.83 37.92
C GLU A 282 -41.87 18.87 38.86
N LYS A 283 -43.21 18.85 38.79
CA LYS A 283 -44.03 18.01 39.69
C LYS A 283 -44.51 16.69 39.10
N GLU A 284 -44.21 16.36 37.85
CA GLU A 284 -44.74 15.15 37.20
C GLU A 284 -43.66 14.17 36.72
N LYS A 285 -43.72 12.94 37.25
CA LYS A 285 -42.77 11.85 36.95
C LYS A 285 -43.06 11.19 35.60
N GLY A 286 -42.01 10.88 34.83
CA GLY A 286 -42.06 9.91 33.72
C GLY A 286 -42.03 10.52 32.31
N ARG A 287 -43.12 10.36 31.53
CA ARG A 287 -43.18 10.60 30.07
C ARG A 287 -42.74 12.01 29.65
N LYS A 288 -42.97 13.02 30.50
CA LYS A 288 -42.60 14.42 30.27
C LYS A 288 -41.08 14.67 30.40
N TYR A 289 -40.35 13.88 31.20
CA TYR A 289 -38.89 13.97 31.30
C TYR A 289 -38.19 13.52 30.00
N LYS A 290 -38.74 12.50 29.31
CA LYS A 290 -38.21 12.05 28.01
C LYS A 290 -38.34 13.13 26.92
N ASN A 291 -39.43 13.89 26.94
CA ASN A 291 -39.62 15.01 26.02
C ASN A 291 -38.63 16.14 26.33
N ALA A 292 -38.33 16.41 27.60
CA ALA A 292 -37.34 17.42 27.98
C ALA A 292 -35.93 17.06 27.52
N LEU A 293 -35.55 15.78 27.64
CA LEU A 293 -34.28 15.29 27.12
C LEU A 293 -34.20 15.43 25.59
N PHE A 294 -35.29 15.10 24.88
CA PHE A 294 -35.35 15.28 23.43
C PHE A 294 -35.21 16.75 23.01
N GLU A 295 -35.89 17.67 23.70
CA GLU A 295 -35.76 19.11 23.39
C GLU A 295 -34.38 19.64 23.77
N PHE A 296 -33.76 19.13 24.84
CA PHE A 296 -32.37 19.45 25.17
C PHE A 296 -31.38 18.99 24.09
N ASP A 297 -31.55 17.77 23.57
CA ASP A 297 -30.75 17.30 22.43
C ASP A 297 -31.02 18.19 21.20
N ARG A 298 -32.27 18.58 20.95
CA ARG A 298 -32.62 19.46 19.82
C ARG A 298 -31.99 20.85 19.96
N MET A 299 -31.94 21.40 21.17
CA MET A 299 -31.19 22.64 21.46
C MET A 299 -29.74 22.50 21.04
N PHE A 300 -29.09 21.41 21.43
CA PHE A 300 -27.70 21.14 21.07
C PHE A 300 -27.53 21.09 19.55
N TYR A 301 -28.36 20.32 18.83
CA TYR A 301 -28.29 20.21 17.37
C TYR A 301 -28.45 21.56 16.66
N VAL A 302 -29.44 22.36 17.07
CA VAL A 302 -29.65 23.71 16.50
C VAL A 302 -28.45 24.61 16.78
N PHE A 303 -27.92 24.58 18.00
CA PHE A 303 -26.75 25.37 18.38
C PHE A 303 -25.53 25.00 17.54
N ILE A 304 -25.17 23.72 17.45
CA ILE A 304 -23.96 23.30 16.72
C ILE A 304 -24.09 23.52 15.21
N ASN A 305 -25.29 23.35 14.64
CA ASN A 305 -25.50 23.64 13.22
C ASN A 305 -25.27 25.11 12.94
N THR A 306 -25.90 25.97 13.75
CA THR A 306 -25.84 27.43 13.58
C THR A 306 -24.41 27.97 13.71
N TYR A 307 -23.66 27.50 14.71
CA TYR A 307 -22.37 28.11 15.06
C TYR A 307 -21.14 27.37 14.55
N TYR A 308 -21.25 26.10 14.13
CA TYR A 308 -20.09 25.26 13.79
C TYR A 308 -20.25 24.45 12.50
N LEU A 309 -21.30 23.63 12.38
CA LEU A 309 -21.39 22.66 11.30
C LEU A 309 -21.72 23.31 9.96
N ASN A 310 -22.62 24.30 9.95
CA ASN A 310 -23.06 24.93 8.71
C ASN A 310 -21.92 25.65 7.99
N THR A 311 -20.98 26.26 8.74
CA THR A 311 -19.78 26.90 8.19
C THR A 311 -18.80 25.90 7.58
N LEU A 312 -18.88 24.62 7.97
CA LEU A 312 -18.11 23.51 7.40
C LEU A 312 -18.88 22.80 6.25
N GLY A 313 -20.04 23.32 5.85
CA GLY A 313 -20.92 22.69 4.86
C GLY A 313 -21.64 21.43 5.37
N LEU A 314 -21.63 21.18 6.67
CA LEU A 314 -22.26 20.06 7.36
C LEU A 314 -23.56 20.49 8.04
N ASN A 315 -24.50 19.58 8.21
CA ASN A 315 -25.70 19.82 9.01
C ASN A 315 -26.09 18.54 9.78
N ALA A 316 -26.08 18.61 11.11
CA ALA A 316 -26.51 17.53 11.97
C ALA A 316 -28.03 17.41 12.01
N GLU A 317 -28.55 16.20 11.80
CA GLU A 317 -29.97 15.87 11.93
C GLU A 317 -30.20 14.63 12.80
N PHE A 318 -31.40 14.55 13.38
CA PHE A 318 -31.80 13.35 14.09
C PHE A 318 -32.01 12.21 13.11
N SER A 319 -31.53 11.02 13.48
CA SER A 319 -31.84 9.78 12.76
C SER A 319 -33.34 9.67 12.48
N PRO A 320 -33.76 9.36 11.24
CA PRO A 320 -35.16 9.12 10.91
C PRO A 320 -35.78 8.04 11.80
N GLU A 321 -37.10 8.10 12.01
CA GLU A 321 -37.80 7.13 12.88
C GLU A 321 -37.61 5.67 12.40
N VAL A 322 -37.51 5.46 11.08
CA VAL A 322 -37.25 4.16 10.46
C VAL A 322 -35.88 3.61 10.87
N GLU A 323 -34.83 4.45 10.83
CA GLU A 323 -33.49 4.06 11.28
C GLU A 323 -33.50 3.79 12.79
N ARG A 324 -34.18 4.63 13.58
CA ARG A 324 -34.27 4.47 15.05
C ARG A 324 -34.96 3.16 15.46
N ARG A 325 -35.93 2.67 14.69
CA ARG A 325 -36.65 1.40 14.94
C ARG A 325 -36.04 0.17 14.27
N SER A 326 -35.01 0.35 13.45
CA SER A 326 -34.38 -0.73 12.70
C SER A 326 -33.83 -1.84 13.62
N GLN A 327 -33.78 -3.07 13.10
CA GLN A 327 -33.10 -4.18 13.79
C GLN A 327 -31.63 -3.86 14.06
N GLN A 328 -30.97 -3.18 13.13
CA GLN A 328 -29.59 -2.71 13.28
C GLN A 328 -29.44 -1.80 14.51
N ARG A 329 -30.36 -0.85 14.74
CA ARG A 329 -30.32 0.01 15.93
C ARG A 329 -30.57 -0.77 17.22
N LYS A 330 -31.47 -1.76 17.20
CA LYS A 330 -31.67 -2.66 18.35
C LYS A 330 -30.38 -3.43 18.68
N LEU A 331 -29.70 -3.96 17.67
CA LEU A 331 -28.41 -4.64 17.84
C LEU A 331 -27.34 -3.68 18.37
N MET A 332 -27.24 -2.46 17.83
CA MET A 332 -26.32 -1.44 18.35
C MET A 332 -26.59 -1.10 19.83
N ASN A 333 -27.85 -1.01 20.23
CA ASN A 333 -28.21 -0.76 21.63
C ASN A 333 -27.83 -1.93 22.54
N ILE A 334 -28.03 -3.17 22.08
CA ILE A 334 -27.57 -4.37 22.80
C ILE A 334 -26.05 -4.34 22.92
N GLN A 335 -25.33 -4.10 21.84
CA GLN A 335 -23.86 -4.00 21.83
C GLN A 335 -23.36 -2.87 22.74
N ALA A 336 -24.01 -1.72 22.77
CA ALA A 336 -23.64 -0.61 23.65
C ALA A 336 -23.78 -0.96 25.15
N SER A 337 -24.70 -1.86 25.51
CA SER A 337 -24.88 -2.34 26.88
C SER A 337 -23.81 -3.34 27.34
N LEU A 338 -23.08 -3.96 26.40
CA LEU A 338 -22.01 -4.89 26.70
C LEU A 338 -20.71 -4.15 27.10
N PRO A 339 -19.85 -4.77 27.93
CA PRO A 339 -18.48 -4.31 28.17
C PRO A 339 -17.73 -4.10 26.84
N LYS A 340 -16.87 -3.06 26.74
CA LYS A 340 -16.20 -2.66 25.49
C LYS A 340 -15.42 -3.81 24.82
N SER A 341 -14.78 -4.67 25.61
CA SER A 341 -14.07 -5.88 25.16
C SER A 341 -14.99 -6.96 24.57
N GLN A 342 -16.26 -6.98 24.97
CA GLN A 342 -17.27 -7.93 24.49
C GLN A 342 -18.11 -7.38 23.32
N ARG A 343 -17.90 -6.12 22.92
CA ARG A 343 -18.62 -5.53 21.79
C ARG A 343 -18.10 -6.09 20.48
N SER A 344 -19.00 -6.43 19.57
CA SER A 344 -18.67 -6.95 18.24
C SER A 344 -17.93 -5.94 17.36
N PHE A 345 -18.06 -4.65 17.65
CA PHE A 345 -17.37 -3.55 16.97
C PHE A 345 -16.54 -2.76 18.00
N ASN A 346 -15.31 -3.20 18.22
CA ASN A 346 -14.28 -2.53 19.01
C ASN A 346 -12.94 -2.49 18.26
N LEU A 347 -11.94 -1.77 18.79
CA LEU A 347 -10.64 -1.64 18.12
C LEU A 347 -9.99 -2.99 17.81
N GLU A 348 -10.01 -3.92 18.77
CA GLU A 348 -9.47 -5.28 18.61
C GLU A 348 -10.12 -6.04 17.44
N SER A 349 -11.45 -6.03 17.36
CA SER A 349 -12.19 -6.65 16.25
C SER A 349 -11.87 -6.00 14.90
N MET A 350 -11.68 -4.67 14.88
CA MET A 350 -11.30 -3.95 13.67
C MET A 350 -9.90 -4.32 13.19
N VAL A 351 -8.95 -4.51 14.12
CA VAL A 351 -7.59 -4.94 13.80
C VAL A 351 -7.57 -6.38 13.32
N ARG A 352 -8.36 -7.26 13.96
CA ARG A 352 -8.50 -8.65 13.52
C ARG A 352 -9.04 -8.76 12.10
N GLU A 353 -10.08 -8.01 11.76
CA GLU A 353 -10.67 -7.98 10.41
C GLU A 353 -9.64 -7.47 9.36
N GLU A 354 -8.81 -6.50 9.72
CA GLU A 354 -7.76 -5.97 8.84
C GLU A 354 -6.65 -6.98 8.61
N LEU A 355 -6.18 -7.64 9.67
CA LEU A 355 -5.22 -8.74 9.58
C LEU A 355 -5.75 -9.93 8.76
N GLU A 356 -7.05 -10.24 8.87
CA GLU A 356 -7.68 -11.28 8.04
C GLU A 356 -7.72 -10.89 6.56
N LYS A 357 -8.00 -9.61 6.25
CA LYS A 357 -7.96 -9.08 4.88
C LYS A 357 -6.54 -9.09 4.30
N GLU A 358 -5.56 -8.60 5.05
CA GLU A 358 -4.15 -8.62 4.65
C GLU A 358 -3.65 -10.05 4.41
N ARG A 359 -4.02 -11.01 5.28
CA ARG A 359 -3.71 -12.43 5.07
C ARG A 359 -4.34 -12.97 3.78
N ALA A 360 -5.61 -12.65 3.52
CA ALA A 360 -6.28 -13.09 2.31
C ALA A 360 -5.68 -12.47 1.03
N GLU A 361 -5.17 -11.23 1.11
CA GLU A 361 -4.43 -10.61 0.01
C GLU A 361 -3.05 -11.23 -0.19
N LEU A 362 -2.32 -11.53 0.89
CA LEU A 362 -1.06 -12.27 0.83
C LEU A 362 -1.24 -13.65 0.22
N ASP A 363 -2.29 -14.38 0.59
CA ASP A 363 -2.60 -15.69 0.00
C ASP A 363 -2.87 -15.58 -1.51
N LYS A 364 -3.60 -14.52 -1.95
CA LYS A 364 -3.80 -14.25 -3.38
C LYS A 364 -2.50 -13.94 -4.10
N MET A 365 -1.64 -13.10 -3.52
CA MET A 365 -0.33 -12.77 -4.08
C MET A 365 0.56 -14.02 -4.17
N GLN A 366 0.51 -14.90 -3.16
CA GLN A 366 1.26 -16.16 -3.16
C GLN A 366 0.83 -17.10 -4.29
N VAL A 367 -0.48 -17.19 -4.55
CA VAL A 367 -1.03 -17.96 -5.68
C VAL A 367 -0.60 -17.36 -7.03
N GLN A 368 -0.61 -16.02 -7.16
CA GLN A 368 -0.14 -15.32 -8.36
C GLN A 368 1.36 -15.53 -8.59
N LEU A 369 2.17 -15.47 -7.53
CA LEU A 369 3.60 -15.73 -7.62
C LEU A 369 3.87 -17.16 -8.11
N SER A 370 3.21 -18.15 -7.50
CA SER A 370 3.37 -19.56 -7.90
C SER A 370 2.93 -19.83 -9.35
N THR A 371 1.88 -19.16 -9.83
CA THR A 371 1.46 -19.29 -11.24
C THR A 371 2.46 -18.63 -12.19
N THR A 372 3.01 -17.48 -11.81
CA THR A 372 4.04 -16.78 -12.59
C THR A 372 5.34 -17.60 -12.65
N GLU A 373 5.76 -18.20 -11.54
CA GLU A 373 6.92 -19.10 -11.48
C GLU A 373 6.77 -20.30 -12.43
N LYS A 374 5.59 -20.93 -12.47
CA LYS A 374 5.30 -22.02 -13.41
C LYS A 374 5.37 -21.57 -14.87
N GLN A 375 4.84 -20.39 -15.18
CA GLN A 375 4.90 -19.82 -16.53
C GLN A 375 6.34 -19.52 -16.95
N LEU A 376 7.15 -19.02 -16.03
CA LEU A 376 8.56 -18.75 -16.27
C LEU A 376 9.34 -20.04 -16.51
N ALA A 377 9.13 -21.07 -15.71
CA ALA A 377 9.73 -22.40 -15.92
C ALA A 377 9.37 -22.96 -17.30
N HIS A 378 8.10 -22.90 -17.70
CA HIS A 378 7.68 -23.33 -19.04
C HIS A 378 8.29 -22.47 -20.17
N ALA A 379 8.49 -21.17 -19.95
CA ALA A 379 9.17 -20.31 -20.93
C ALA A 379 10.65 -20.65 -21.06
N GLN A 380 11.32 -20.97 -19.95
CA GLN A 380 12.70 -21.44 -19.93
C GLN A 380 12.83 -22.79 -20.67
N ASP A 381 11.95 -23.74 -20.40
CA ASP A 381 11.95 -25.03 -21.10
C ASP A 381 11.78 -24.84 -22.62
N ARG A 382 10.86 -23.96 -23.04
CA ARG A 382 10.68 -23.64 -24.47
C ARG A 382 11.93 -23.01 -25.10
N LEU A 383 12.63 -22.14 -24.36
CA LEU A 383 13.84 -21.51 -24.84
C LEU A 383 14.97 -22.53 -25.02
N ILE A 384 15.14 -23.44 -24.06
CA ILE A 384 16.10 -24.55 -24.15
C ILE A 384 15.80 -25.43 -25.37
N MET A 385 14.53 -25.78 -25.60
CA MET A 385 14.15 -26.59 -26.76
C MET A 385 14.46 -25.87 -28.09
N ALA A 386 14.18 -24.57 -28.18
CA ALA A 386 14.52 -23.77 -29.36
C ALA A 386 16.05 -23.66 -29.58
N GLU A 387 16.84 -23.56 -28.51
CA GLU A 387 18.32 -23.58 -28.60
C GLU A 387 18.84 -24.93 -29.10
N ILE A 388 18.24 -26.03 -28.67
CA ILE A 388 18.57 -27.37 -29.16
C ILE A 388 18.23 -27.51 -30.64
N GLU A 389 17.00 -27.15 -31.05
CA GLU A 389 16.57 -27.18 -32.45
C GLU A 389 17.49 -26.35 -33.35
N TYR A 390 17.83 -25.12 -32.92
CA TYR A 390 18.77 -24.27 -33.64
C TYR A 390 20.18 -24.88 -33.73
N GLY A 391 20.64 -25.53 -32.65
CA GLY A 391 21.90 -26.28 -32.65
C GLY A 391 21.90 -27.44 -33.65
N GLU A 392 20.80 -28.20 -33.74
CA GLU A 392 20.64 -29.28 -34.71
C GLU A 392 20.64 -28.75 -36.16
N GLU A 393 19.94 -27.65 -36.43
CA GLU A 393 19.94 -27.00 -37.75
C GLU A 393 21.34 -26.54 -38.17
N LEU A 394 22.12 -25.97 -37.24
CA LEU A 394 23.51 -25.58 -37.50
C LEU A 394 24.39 -26.77 -37.87
N VAL A 395 24.26 -27.89 -37.15
CA VAL A 395 25.01 -29.13 -37.46
C VAL A 395 24.61 -29.66 -38.83
N GLN A 396 23.32 -29.69 -39.16
CA GLN A 396 22.85 -30.10 -40.49
C GLN A 396 23.42 -29.19 -41.60
N PHE A 397 23.42 -27.88 -41.37
CA PHE A 397 24.00 -26.92 -42.29
C PHE A 397 25.49 -27.15 -42.51
N GLU A 398 26.26 -27.41 -41.45
CA GLU A 398 27.70 -27.74 -41.56
C GLU A 398 27.94 -29.03 -42.35
N VAL A 399 27.13 -30.07 -42.11
CA VAL A 399 27.20 -31.33 -42.87
C VAL A 399 26.94 -31.09 -44.35
N LEU A 400 25.87 -30.35 -44.68
CA LEU A 400 25.54 -29.99 -46.07
C LEU A 400 26.66 -29.16 -46.72
N LYS A 401 27.25 -28.22 -45.99
CA LYS A 401 28.38 -27.42 -46.47
C LYS A 401 29.59 -28.30 -46.80
N MET A 402 29.93 -29.26 -45.92
CA MET A 402 31.02 -30.22 -46.17
C MET A 402 30.74 -31.12 -47.38
N GLN A 403 29.50 -31.58 -47.56
CA GLN A 403 29.11 -32.38 -48.72
C GLN A 403 29.27 -31.61 -50.03
N HIS A 404 28.79 -30.37 -50.08
CA HIS A 404 28.96 -29.51 -51.25
C HIS A 404 30.43 -29.21 -51.55
N GLN A 405 31.26 -28.94 -50.52
CA GLN A 405 32.70 -28.75 -50.72
C GLN A 405 33.37 -29.99 -51.31
N LYS A 406 33.00 -31.18 -50.83
CA LYS A 406 33.52 -32.43 -51.39
C LYS A 406 33.11 -32.63 -52.86
N GLN A 407 31.86 -32.31 -53.20
CA GLN A 407 31.39 -32.36 -54.59
C GLN A 407 32.14 -31.36 -55.47
N LEU A 408 32.38 -30.13 -54.99
CA LEU A 408 33.18 -29.14 -55.71
C LEU A 408 34.59 -29.64 -55.99
N SER A 409 35.28 -30.20 -55.00
CA SER A 409 36.61 -30.79 -55.20
C SER A 409 36.61 -31.95 -56.21
N GLN A 410 35.57 -32.78 -56.22
CA GLN A 410 35.44 -33.86 -57.20
C GLN A 410 35.25 -33.32 -58.62
N MET A 411 34.41 -32.30 -58.79
CA MET A 411 34.21 -31.64 -60.09
C MET A 411 35.48 -30.96 -60.58
N GLU A 412 36.26 -30.33 -59.69
CA GLU A 412 37.55 -29.74 -60.03
C GLU A 412 38.54 -30.77 -60.56
N ILE A 413 38.62 -31.95 -59.92
CA ILE A 413 39.48 -33.05 -60.38
C ILE A 413 39.05 -33.52 -61.78
N GLN A 414 37.75 -33.75 -62.00
CA GLN A 414 37.24 -34.16 -63.31
C GLN A 414 37.53 -33.13 -64.40
N LEU A 415 37.44 -31.84 -64.08
CA LEU A 415 37.72 -30.76 -65.03
C LEU A 415 39.20 -30.73 -65.44
N VAL A 416 40.12 -31.01 -64.50
CA VAL A 416 41.55 -31.14 -64.79
C VAL A 416 41.83 -32.36 -65.68
N GLU A 417 41.20 -33.51 -65.41
CA GLU A 417 41.34 -34.72 -66.23
C GLU A 417 40.87 -34.50 -67.68
N GLN A 418 39.69 -33.90 -67.86
CA GLN A 418 39.18 -33.57 -69.20
C GLN A 418 40.10 -32.60 -69.94
N HIS A 419 40.67 -31.62 -69.24
CA HIS A 419 41.61 -30.68 -69.86
C HIS A 419 42.89 -31.38 -70.36
N LEU A 420 43.39 -32.36 -69.60
CA LEU A 420 44.53 -33.21 -69.98
C LEU A 420 44.22 -34.08 -71.21
N GLU A 421 43.04 -34.70 -71.28
CA GLU A 421 42.61 -35.46 -72.44
C GLU A 421 42.51 -34.60 -73.70
N LEU A 422 41.90 -33.42 -73.56
CA LEU A 422 41.72 -32.48 -74.67
C LEU A 422 43.08 -32.03 -75.23
N LYS A 423 44.07 -31.82 -74.36
CA LYS A 423 45.45 -31.54 -74.77
C LYS A 423 46.09 -32.70 -75.55
N ARG A 424 45.93 -33.95 -75.08
CA ARG A 424 46.47 -35.14 -75.79
C ARG A 424 45.88 -35.30 -77.19
N VAL A 425 44.57 -35.08 -77.33
CA VAL A 425 43.91 -35.15 -78.64
C VAL A 425 44.44 -34.08 -79.58
N SER A 426 44.61 -32.84 -79.08
CA SER A 426 45.21 -31.74 -79.83
C SER A 426 46.63 -32.07 -80.33
N ASP A 427 47.48 -32.60 -79.45
CA ASP A 427 48.85 -32.99 -79.81
C ASP A 427 48.88 -34.08 -80.90
N THR A 428 47.96 -35.05 -80.81
CA THR A 428 47.82 -36.14 -81.80
C THR A 428 47.42 -35.60 -83.18
N ILE A 429 46.47 -34.67 -83.23
CA ILE A 429 46.04 -34.02 -84.48
C ILE A 429 47.23 -33.28 -85.13
N ASN A 430 48.05 -32.59 -84.33
CA ASN A 430 49.22 -31.88 -84.82
C ASN A 430 50.28 -32.84 -85.40
N ALA A 431 50.51 -34.00 -84.77
CA ALA A 431 51.44 -35.01 -85.28
C ALA A 431 50.99 -35.60 -86.63
N LEU A 432 49.70 -35.92 -86.78
CA LEU A 432 49.14 -36.44 -88.04
C LEU A 432 49.25 -35.44 -89.19
N LYS A 433 49.03 -34.14 -88.93
CA LYS A 433 49.23 -33.08 -89.93
C LYS A 433 50.68 -33.02 -90.42
N ALA A 434 51.66 -33.19 -89.53
CA ALA A 434 53.07 -33.21 -89.90
C ALA A 434 53.40 -34.41 -90.80
N GLN A 435 52.89 -35.60 -90.48
CA GLN A 435 53.10 -36.80 -91.30
C GLN A 435 52.54 -36.66 -92.73
N LEU A 436 51.33 -36.11 -92.87
CA LEU A 436 50.70 -35.89 -94.18
C LEU A 436 51.55 -34.98 -95.08
N THR A 437 52.20 -33.98 -94.49
CA THR A 437 53.07 -33.04 -95.20
C THR A 437 54.31 -33.73 -95.79
N ILE A 438 54.89 -34.69 -95.05
CA ILE A 438 56.06 -35.47 -95.48
C ILE A 438 55.71 -36.36 -96.69
N VAL A 439 54.61 -37.11 -96.61
CA VAL A 439 54.16 -38.01 -97.67
C VAL A 439 53.91 -37.22 -98.97
N THR A 440 53.23 -36.09 -98.87
CA THR A 440 52.94 -35.22 -100.02
C THR A 440 54.23 -34.78 -100.74
N LYS A 441 55.28 -34.45 -99.99
CA LYS A 441 56.57 -34.05 -100.55
C LYS A 441 57.28 -35.21 -101.27
N GLN A 442 57.19 -36.42 -100.74
CA GLN A 442 57.78 -37.62 -101.34
C GLN A 442 57.11 -37.97 -102.67
N VAL A 443 55.77 -38.01 -102.73
CA VAL A 443 55.03 -38.32 -103.96
C VAL A 443 55.38 -37.33 -105.09
N LYS A 444 55.48 -36.03 -104.76
CA LYS A 444 55.82 -34.99 -105.75
C LYS A 444 57.19 -35.22 -106.39
N LYS A 445 58.20 -35.62 -105.61
CA LYS A 445 59.56 -35.87 -106.12
C LYS A 445 59.55 -37.01 -107.14
N VAL A 446 58.85 -38.08 -106.82
CA VAL A 446 58.79 -39.29 -107.65
C VAL A 446 58.17 -39.01 -109.01
N ILE A 447 57.09 -38.24 -109.06
CA ILE A 447 56.45 -37.85 -110.33
C ILE A 447 57.43 -37.05 -111.21
N VAL A 448 58.21 -36.14 -110.63
CA VAL A 448 59.20 -35.35 -111.36
C VAL A 448 60.28 -36.24 -111.96
N ASP A 449 60.87 -37.13 -111.16
CA ASP A 449 61.96 -38.01 -111.58
C ASP A 449 61.54 -38.91 -112.77
N VAL A 450 60.32 -39.46 -112.75
CA VAL A 450 59.79 -40.30 -113.84
C VAL A 450 59.65 -39.53 -115.15
N ILE A 451 59.14 -38.29 -115.09
CA ILE A 451 58.96 -37.45 -116.27
C ILE A 451 60.32 -37.08 -116.87
N GLU A 452 61.29 -36.67 -116.04
CA GLU A 452 62.61 -36.25 -116.49
C GLU A 452 63.38 -37.39 -117.17
N TYR A 453 63.45 -38.57 -116.54
CA TYR A 453 64.21 -39.69 -117.10
C TYR A 453 63.56 -40.28 -118.35
N GLY A 454 62.22 -40.28 -118.42
CA GLY A 454 61.49 -40.66 -119.63
C GLY A 454 61.80 -39.73 -120.80
N PHE A 455 61.80 -38.42 -120.55
CA PHE A 455 62.15 -37.42 -121.56
C PHE A 455 63.61 -37.57 -122.04
N PHE A 456 64.57 -37.71 -121.13
CA PHE A 456 65.98 -37.85 -121.51
C PHE A 456 66.28 -39.13 -122.30
N SER A 457 65.58 -40.23 -122.01
CA SER A 457 65.69 -41.48 -122.78
C SER A 457 65.24 -41.28 -124.23
N LEU A 458 64.07 -40.65 -124.44
CA LEU A 458 63.57 -40.32 -125.77
C LEU A 458 64.52 -39.39 -126.55
N LEU A 459 65.06 -38.37 -125.89
CA LEU A 459 66.01 -37.43 -126.49
C LEU A 459 67.31 -38.13 -126.92
N ALA A 460 67.83 -39.06 -126.10
CA ALA A 460 69.02 -39.85 -126.43
C ALA A 460 68.77 -40.80 -127.62
N LYS A 461 67.56 -41.37 -127.72
CA LYS A 461 67.16 -42.27 -128.80
C LYS A 461 67.08 -41.53 -130.13
N ALA A 462 66.48 -40.33 -130.14
CA ALA A 462 66.39 -39.49 -131.33
C ALA A 462 67.78 -39.09 -131.88
N ASN A 463 68.75 -38.83 -130.98
CA ASN A 463 70.12 -38.44 -131.33
C ASN A 463 71.06 -39.62 -131.66
N LYS A 464 70.53 -40.85 -131.80
CA LYS A 464 71.30 -42.07 -132.11
C LYS A 464 72.46 -42.34 -131.14
N ARG A 465 72.28 -42.04 -129.84
CA ARG A 465 73.27 -42.30 -128.77
C ARG A 465 72.82 -43.47 -127.87
N PRO A 466 73.02 -44.74 -128.28
CA PRO A 466 72.44 -45.90 -127.59
C PRO A 466 72.88 -46.06 -126.13
N LYS A 467 74.14 -45.73 -125.80
CA LYS A 467 74.65 -45.80 -124.41
C LYS A 467 73.91 -44.84 -123.46
N LEU A 468 73.41 -43.71 -123.96
CA LEU A 468 72.66 -42.76 -123.12
C LEU A 468 71.21 -43.16 -122.96
N VAL A 469 70.60 -43.81 -123.97
CA VAL A 469 69.26 -44.41 -123.85
C VAL A 469 69.26 -45.43 -122.72
N GLU A 470 70.23 -46.34 -122.72
CA GLU A 470 70.34 -47.38 -121.69
C GLU A 470 70.51 -46.78 -120.28
N LYS A 471 71.31 -45.72 -120.14
CA LYS A 471 71.49 -45.01 -118.87
C LYS A 471 70.18 -44.40 -118.37
N TYR A 472 69.49 -43.62 -119.21
CA TYR A 472 68.25 -42.94 -118.78
C TYR A 472 67.10 -43.93 -118.60
N MET A 473 67.05 -45.02 -119.36
CA MET A 473 66.11 -46.11 -119.13
C MET A 473 66.33 -46.80 -117.80
N ASN A 474 67.59 -47.07 -117.40
CA ASN A 474 67.86 -47.62 -116.08
C ASN A 474 67.50 -46.65 -114.96
N MET A 475 67.78 -45.35 -115.10
CA MET A 475 67.38 -44.34 -114.10
C MET A 475 65.86 -44.23 -113.98
N LEU A 476 65.16 -44.27 -115.11
CA LEU A 476 63.70 -44.30 -115.15
C LEU A 476 63.15 -45.54 -114.44
N LEU A 477 63.67 -46.73 -114.75
CA LEU A 477 63.26 -47.98 -114.12
C LEU A 477 63.50 -47.97 -112.61
N VAL A 478 64.61 -47.41 -112.13
CA VAL A 478 64.87 -47.25 -110.69
C VAL A 478 63.84 -46.33 -110.04
N SER A 479 63.56 -45.16 -110.63
CA SER A 479 62.52 -44.25 -110.11
C SER A 479 61.12 -44.86 -110.12
N MET A 480 60.85 -45.74 -111.07
CA MET A 480 59.56 -46.41 -111.23
C MET A 480 59.40 -47.66 -110.35
N ASN A 481 60.48 -48.38 -110.04
CA ASN A 481 60.44 -49.59 -109.21
C ASN A 481 60.72 -49.34 -107.73
N GLU A 482 61.59 -48.40 -107.37
CA GLU A 482 61.99 -48.20 -105.96
C GLU A 482 61.23 -47.06 -105.26
N SER A 483 60.43 -46.26 -105.97
CA SER A 483 59.85 -45.06 -105.37
C SER A 483 58.41 -44.74 -105.76
N LEU A 484 57.74 -45.55 -106.60
CA LEU A 484 56.39 -45.27 -107.05
C LEU A 484 55.33 -45.83 -106.07
N PRO A 485 54.50 -44.98 -105.44
CA PRO A 485 53.32 -45.44 -104.69
C PRO A 485 52.42 -46.31 -105.56
N GLU A 486 51.76 -47.30 -104.96
CA GLU A 486 50.95 -48.32 -105.65
C GLU A 486 49.91 -47.71 -106.62
N PHE A 487 49.28 -46.60 -106.23
CA PHE A 487 48.29 -45.90 -107.05
C PHE A 487 48.87 -45.18 -108.28
N LEU A 488 50.18 -44.91 -108.31
CA LEU A 488 50.87 -44.33 -109.45
C LEU A 488 51.42 -45.39 -110.42
N GLN A 489 51.35 -46.69 -110.11
CA GLN A 489 51.82 -47.73 -111.03
C GLN A 489 51.20 -47.70 -112.44
N PRO A 490 49.95 -47.28 -112.69
CA PRO A 490 49.46 -47.14 -114.07
C PRO A 490 50.26 -46.15 -114.94
N LEU A 491 50.93 -45.17 -114.32
CA LEU A 491 51.85 -44.25 -115.01
C LEU A 491 53.09 -44.97 -115.54
N SER A 492 53.56 -46.04 -114.86
CA SER A 492 54.73 -46.81 -115.30
C SER A 492 54.52 -47.43 -116.68
N ILE A 493 53.40 -48.14 -116.80
CA ILE A 493 52.95 -48.83 -118.01
C ILE A 493 52.73 -47.84 -119.17
N SER A 494 52.23 -46.65 -118.85
CA SER A 494 51.97 -45.60 -119.84
C SER A 494 53.27 -45.01 -120.40
N VAL A 495 54.27 -44.78 -119.55
CA VAL A 495 55.59 -44.27 -119.95
C VAL A 495 56.36 -45.30 -120.78
N GLU A 496 56.32 -46.58 -120.40
CA GLU A 496 56.93 -47.69 -121.16
C GLU A 496 56.40 -47.77 -122.59
N LYS A 497 55.07 -47.77 -122.76
CA LYS A 497 54.41 -47.75 -124.08
C LYS A 497 54.82 -46.55 -124.93
N LEU A 498 55.04 -45.39 -124.30
CA LEU A 498 55.40 -44.17 -125.01
C LEU A 498 56.86 -44.22 -125.51
N LEU A 499 57.75 -44.91 -124.79
CA LEU A 499 59.17 -45.09 -125.13
C LEU A 499 59.42 -46.10 -126.27
N GLU A 500 58.54 -47.10 -126.42
CA GLU A 500 58.59 -48.08 -127.52
C GLU A 500 58.02 -47.54 -128.83
N SER A 501 57.15 -46.52 -128.77
CA SER A 501 56.46 -45.97 -129.94
C SER A 501 57.37 -45.15 -130.86
N ASN A 502 57.49 -45.58 -132.12
CA ASN A 502 58.17 -44.83 -133.19
C ASN A 502 57.55 -43.45 -133.47
N MET A 503 56.33 -43.17 -132.97
CA MET A 503 55.70 -41.85 -133.11
C MET A 503 56.40 -40.79 -132.27
N ALA A 504 56.81 -41.12 -131.03
CA ALA A 504 57.50 -40.18 -130.15
C ALA A 504 58.90 -39.85 -130.68
N GLU A 505 59.62 -40.87 -131.17
CA GLU A 505 60.93 -40.69 -131.81
C GLU A 505 60.82 -39.86 -133.09
N LYS A 506 59.78 -40.06 -133.90
CA LYS A 506 59.51 -39.24 -135.10
C LYS A 506 59.16 -37.79 -134.75
N ALA A 507 58.37 -37.55 -133.71
CA ALA A 507 58.02 -36.20 -133.27
C ALA A 507 59.27 -35.43 -132.82
N ILE A 508 60.15 -36.06 -132.04
CA ILE A 508 61.42 -35.46 -131.61
C ILE A 508 62.38 -35.27 -132.79
N LYS A 509 62.47 -36.23 -133.73
CA LYS A 509 63.28 -36.05 -134.95
C LYS A 509 62.74 -34.93 -135.86
N LYS A 510 61.42 -34.73 -135.93
CA LYS A 510 60.79 -33.65 -136.69
C LYS A 510 61.09 -32.26 -136.08
N GLU A 511 61.11 -32.16 -134.77
CA GLU A 511 61.58 -30.97 -134.03
C GLU A 511 63.09 -30.73 -134.22
N LEU A 512 63.91 -31.78 -134.14
CA LEU A 512 65.37 -31.68 -134.32
C LEU A 512 65.81 -31.35 -135.77
N SER A 513 65.02 -31.75 -136.77
CA SER A 513 65.28 -31.45 -138.20
C SER A 513 64.58 -30.16 -138.68
N GLY A 514 63.79 -29.52 -137.84
CA GLY A 514 63.22 -28.20 -138.06
C GLY A 514 64.10 -27.02 -137.60
N ASN A 515 65.30 -27.29 -137.07
CA ASN A 515 66.19 -26.30 -136.46
C ASN A 515 67.57 -26.19 -137.15
N GLU A 516 67.62 -26.09 -138.49
CA GLU A 516 68.72 -25.46 -139.23
C GLU A 516 68.27 -24.07 -139.78
N ILE A 517 68.86 -23.01 -139.21
CA ILE A 517 68.92 -21.58 -139.62
C ILE A 517 67.72 -20.65 -139.32
N LYS A 518 67.72 -20.05 -138.12
CA LYS A 518 68.06 -18.61 -137.92
C LYS A 518 68.41 -18.30 -136.46
#